data_AF-A0A1C5CQ63-F1
#
_entry.id   AF-A0A1C5CQ63-F1
#
_cell.length_a   1.000
_cell.length_b   1.000
_cell.length_c   1.000
_cell.angle_alpha   90.00
_cell.angle_beta   90.00
_cell.angle_gamma   90.00
#
_symmetry.space_group_name_H-M   'P 1'
#
loop_
_entity.id
_entity.type
_entity.pdbx_description
1 polymer ?
#
loop_
_entity_poly.entity_id
_entity_poly.type
_entity_poly.pdbx_seq_one_letter_code
_entity_poly.pdbx_strand_id
1 'polypeptide(L)'
;MSTGAGARLTGEEGVKGVLRPGFLGDLTVLSEDHFAVPEPDIVHIESLLTVVGGRIVHAAAEYEGLDEELPPISRRMKAARPSGGR
;
A
#
# COMPACT_ATOMS: atom_id res chain seq x y z
N MET A 1 0.43 -7.95 14.07
CA MET A 1 1.51 -6.95 14.03
C MET A 1 0.89 -5.67 13.49
N SER A 2 0.69 -4.66 14.33
CA SER A 2 0.04 -3.40 13.95
C SER A 2 1.07 -2.45 13.32
N THR A 3 0.65 -1.62 12.37
CA THR A 3 1.47 -0.67 11.60
C THR A 3 2.39 0.22 12.45
N GLY A 4 2.02 0.47 13.71
CA GLY A 4 2.86 1.19 14.68
C GLY A 4 4.17 0.48 15.05
N ALA A 5 4.21 -0.86 15.03
CA ALA A 5 5.44 -1.62 15.31
C ALA A 5 6.47 -1.47 14.18
N GLY A 6 6.01 -1.35 12.92
CA GLY A 6 6.87 -1.09 11.77
C GLY A 6 7.48 0.31 11.80
N ALA A 7 6.66 1.33 12.12
CA ALA A 7 7.13 2.73 12.23
C ALA A 7 8.16 2.93 13.35
N ARG A 8 8.03 2.20 14.47
CA ARG A 8 8.99 2.20 15.58
C ARG A 8 10.34 1.59 15.22
N LEU A 9 10.34 0.56 14.38
CA LEU A 9 11.57 -0.13 13.96
C LEU A 9 12.38 0.69 12.95
N THR A 10 11.75 1.58 12.17
CA THR A 10 12.42 2.45 11.19
C THR A 10 12.71 3.86 11.72
N GLY A 11 12.25 4.21 12.93
CA GLY A 11 12.40 5.56 13.49
C GLY A 11 11.44 6.60 12.88
N GLU A 12 10.38 6.15 12.21
CA GLU A 12 9.42 6.97 11.47
C GLU A 12 8.10 7.16 12.24
N GLU A 13 8.10 6.95 13.56
CA GLU A 13 6.94 7.14 14.45
C GLU A 13 6.32 8.54 14.36
N GLY A 14 7.09 9.54 13.90
CA GLY A 14 6.63 10.91 13.70
C GLY A 14 5.91 11.18 12.38
N VAL A 15 5.79 10.18 11.49
CA VAL A 15 5.14 10.32 10.17
C VAL A 15 4.33 9.10 9.74
N LYS A 16 4.56 7.89 10.27
CA LYS A 16 3.84 6.65 9.89
C LYS A 16 3.09 6.02 11.06
N GLY A 17 2.10 5.18 10.76
CA GLY A 17 1.47 4.29 11.76
C GLY A 17 0.31 4.90 12.58
N VAL A 18 -0.12 6.13 12.27
CA VAL A 18 -1.30 6.77 12.88
C VAL A 18 -2.13 7.45 11.79
N LEU A 19 -3.43 7.17 11.73
CA LEU A 19 -4.37 7.87 10.86
C LEU A 19 -4.73 9.23 11.46
N ARG A 20 -3.88 10.24 11.21
CA ARG A 20 -4.11 11.64 11.60
C ARG A 20 -3.59 12.60 10.53
N PRO A 21 -4.17 13.80 10.39
CA PRO A 21 -3.63 14.83 9.50
C PRO A 21 -2.14 15.12 9.80
N GLY A 22 -1.30 15.16 8.76
CA GLY A 22 0.15 15.36 8.86
C GLY A 22 0.99 14.07 8.93
N PHE A 23 0.37 12.90 8.84
CA PHE A 23 1.03 11.59 8.82
C PHE A 23 0.79 10.91 7.46
N LEU A 24 1.75 10.11 7.00
CA LEU A 24 1.63 9.22 5.84
C LEU A 24 0.48 8.25 6.11
N GLY A 25 -0.69 8.58 5.58
CA GLY A 25 -1.90 7.78 5.65
C GLY A 25 -1.83 6.59 4.69
N ASP A 26 -0.82 5.74 4.87
CA ASP A 26 -0.69 4.51 4.10
C ASP A 26 -1.74 3.52 4.59
N LEU A 27 -2.81 3.34 3.81
CA LEU A 27 -3.92 2.45 4.15
C LEU A 27 -4.50 1.79 2.91
N THR A 28 -5.21 0.69 3.13
CA THR A 28 -6.01 0.03 2.09
C THR A 28 -7.39 -0.32 2.63
N VAL A 29 -8.38 -0.26 1.75
CA VAL A 29 -9.74 -0.75 2.00
C VAL A 29 -9.91 -2.06 1.24
N LEU A 30 -10.35 -3.09 1.94
CA LEU A 30 -10.55 -4.43 1.39
C LEU A 30 -12.02 -4.66 1.08
N SER A 31 -12.30 -5.51 0.09
CA SER A 31 -13.68 -5.91 -0.26
C SER A 31 -14.39 -6.66 0.86
N GLU A 32 -13.64 -7.32 1.74
CA GLU A 32 -14.16 -8.05 2.90
C GLU A 32 -13.28 -7.84 4.14
N ASP A 33 -13.87 -8.11 5.30
CA ASP A 33 -13.12 -8.21 6.55
C ASP A 33 -12.34 -9.53 6.60
N HIS A 34 -11.02 -9.41 6.41
CA HIS A 34 -10.06 -10.51 6.51
C HIS A 34 -10.23 -11.36 7.78
N PHE A 35 -10.66 -10.78 8.91
CA PHE A 35 -10.80 -11.53 10.16
C PHE A 35 -12.14 -12.26 10.31
N ALA A 36 -13.11 -11.97 9.44
CA ALA A 36 -14.45 -12.54 9.50
C ALA A 36 -14.69 -13.62 8.43
N VAL A 37 -13.92 -13.64 7.34
CA VAL A 37 -14.11 -14.62 6.27
C VAL A 37 -13.47 -15.99 6.58
N PRO A 38 -14.02 -17.10 6.06
CA PRO A 38 -13.36 -18.40 6.08
C PRO A 38 -11.99 -18.40 5.37
N GLU A 39 -11.06 -19.25 5.82
CA GLU A 39 -9.70 -19.34 5.25
C GLU A 39 -9.66 -19.53 3.71
N PRO A 40 -10.51 -20.40 3.11
CA PRO A 40 -10.53 -20.55 1.65
C PRO A 40 -10.94 -19.28 0.89
N ASP A 41 -11.67 -18.37 1.53
CA ASP A 41 -12.21 -17.17 0.90
C ASP A 41 -11.23 -15.98 1.01
N ILE A 42 -10.21 -16.08 1.88
CA ILE A 42 -9.20 -15.02 2.06
C ILE A 42 -8.50 -14.68 0.73
N VAL A 43 -8.27 -15.66 -0.14
CA VAL A 43 -7.60 -15.44 -1.43
C VAL A 43 -8.45 -14.66 -2.44
N HIS A 44 -9.73 -14.49 -2.16
CA HIS A 44 -10.66 -13.73 -2.99
C HIS A 44 -10.82 -12.27 -2.54
N ILE A 45 -10.20 -11.88 -1.42
CA ILE A 45 -10.23 -10.49 -0.95
C ILE A 45 -9.39 -9.60 -1.88
N GLU A 46 -10.00 -8.53 -2.37
CA GLU A 46 -9.39 -7.53 -3.24
C GLU A 46 -9.21 -6.19 -2.52
N SER A 47 -8.30 -5.36 -3.04
CA SER A 47 -8.15 -3.97 -2.60
C SER A 47 -9.08 -3.07 -3.41
N LEU A 48 -10.02 -2.43 -2.73
CA LEU A 48 -10.96 -1.46 -3.32
C LEU A 48 -10.37 -0.05 -3.39
N LEU A 49 -9.52 0.30 -2.42
CA LEU A 49 -8.87 1.61 -2.34
C LEU A 49 -7.48 1.45 -1.74
N THR A 50 -6.45 2.06 -2.33
CA THR A 50 -5.14 2.19 -1.70
C THR A 50 -4.71 3.64 -1.65
N VAL A 51 -4.34 4.09 -0.46
CA VAL A 51 -3.78 5.42 -0.21
C VAL A 51 -2.32 5.26 0.18
N VAL A 52 -1.43 6.00 -0.47
CA VAL A 52 0.00 6.05 -0.15
C VAL A 52 0.42 7.51 0.01
N GLY A 53 0.97 7.85 1.18
CA GLY A 53 1.37 9.20 1.52
C GLY A 53 0.24 10.21 1.43
N GLY A 54 -1.00 9.78 1.72
CA GLY A 54 -2.20 10.62 1.63
C GLY A 54 -2.78 10.79 0.21
N ARG A 55 -2.24 10.07 -0.79
CA ARG A 55 -2.72 10.12 -2.18
C ARG A 55 -3.35 8.79 -2.57
N ILE A 56 -4.48 8.83 -3.28
CA ILE A 56 -5.16 7.63 -3.77
C ILE A 56 -4.40 7.15 -5.01
N VAL A 57 -3.82 5.95 -4.95
CA VAL A 57 -2.99 5.36 -6.03
C VAL A 57 -3.64 4.16 -6.69
N HIS A 58 -4.73 3.67 -6.13
CA HIS A 58 -5.55 2.59 -6.66
C HIS A 58 -6.98 2.77 -6.17
N ALA A 59 -7.94 2.64 -7.07
CA ALA A 59 -9.36 2.72 -6.75
C ALA A 59 -10.17 1.82 -7.70
N ALA A 60 -11.07 1.02 -7.14
CA ALA A 60 -11.89 0.05 -7.86
C ALA A 60 -13.32 0.02 -7.31
N ALA A 61 -14.23 -0.65 -8.03
CA ALA A 61 -15.64 -0.76 -7.70
C ALA A 61 -16.28 0.61 -7.39
N GLU A 62 -16.81 0.83 -6.20
CA GLU A 62 -17.44 2.10 -5.81
C GLU A 62 -16.48 3.29 -5.73
N TYR A 63 -15.16 3.05 -5.75
CA TYR A 63 -14.14 4.09 -5.72
C TYR A 63 -13.54 4.40 -7.10
N GLU A 64 -14.00 3.76 -8.19
CA GLU A 64 -13.47 3.97 -9.54
C GLU A 64 -13.38 5.47 -9.92
N GLY A 65 -12.22 5.86 -10.46
CA GLY A 65 -11.95 7.23 -10.90
C GLY A 65 -11.53 8.21 -9.80
N LEU A 66 -11.34 7.74 -8.55
CA LEU A 66 -10.76 8.54 -7.46
C LEU A 66 -9.23 8.47 -7.40
N ASP A 67 -8.62 7.54 -8.11
CA ASP A 67 -7.17 7.38 -8.18
C ASP A 67 -6.50 8.45 -9.04
N GLU A 68 -5.26 8.79 -8.68
CA GLU A 68 -4.44 9.70 -9.47
C GLU A 68 -4.17 9.09 -10.85
N GLU A 69 -4.22 9.94 -11.89
CA GLU A 69 -3.85 9.51 -13.24
C GLU A 69 -2.41 8.96 -13.24
N LEU A 70 -2.26 7.74 -13.78
CA LEU A 70 -0.98 7.06 -13.78
C LEU A 70 0.08 7.95 -14.45
N PRO A 71 1.19 8.27 -13.77
CA PRO A 71 2.28 8.95 -14.43
C PRO A 71 2.75 8.08 -15.61
N PRO A 72 3.19 8.68 -16.73
CA PRO A 72 3.64 7.93 -17.89
C PRO A 72 4.72 6.92 -17.46
N ILE A 73 4.58 5.66 -17.89
CA ILE A 73 5.46 4.56 -17.48
C ILE A 73 6.89 4.86 -17.96
N SER A 74 7.70 5.51 -17.12
CA SER A 74 9.12 5.66 -17.36
C SER A 74 9.83 4.43 -16.82
N ARG A 75 10.22 3.50 -17.69
CA ARG A 75 11.03 2.34 -17.31
C ARG A 75 12.45 2.81 -17.00
N ARG A 76 12.68 3.25 -15.76
CA ARG A 76 14.03 3.44 -15.21
C ARG A 76 14.26 2.55 -13.99
N MET A 77 14.21 1.25 -14.22
CA MET A 77 14.90 0.30 -13.35
C MET A 77 16.35 0.21 -13.82
N LYS A 78 17.32 0.58 -12.96
CA LYS A 78 18.71 0.21 -13.23
C LYS A 78 18.77 -1.31 -13.15
N ALA A 79 19.07 -1.96 -14.27
CA ALA A 79 19.40 -3.37 -14.28
C ALA A 79 20.50 -3.62 -13.24
N ALA A 80 20.27 -4.55 -12.31
CA ALA A 80 21.32 -5.02 -11.42
C ALA A 80 22.48 -5.53 -12.30
N ARG A 81 23.68 -4.99 -12.09
CA ARG A 81 24.89 -5.45 -12.78
C ARG A 81 25.05 -6.95 -12.49
N PRO A 82 25.23 -7.80 -13.50
CA PRO A 82 25.57 -9.20 -13.24
C PRO A 82 26.88 -9.25 -12.47
N SER A 83 26.89 -9.90 -11.31
CA SER A 83 28.10 -10.21 -10.57
C SER A 83 28.88 -11.26 -11.36
N GLY A 84 29.83 -10.81 -12.18
CA GLY A 84 30.80 -11.67 -12.83
C GLY A 84 31.74 -12.27 -11.79
N GLY A 85 31.51 -13.55 -11.47
CA GLY A 85 32.46 -14.39 -10.75
C GLY A 85 33.65 -14.72 -11.64
N ARG A 86 34.84 -14.71 -11.04
CA ARG A 86 36.04 -15.39 -11.54
C ARG A 86 36.22 -16.66 -10.75
#